data_AF-A0A293MFF4-F1
#
_entry.id   AF-A0A293MFF4-F1
#
_cell.length_a   1.000
_cell.length_b   1.000
_cell.length_c   1.000
_cell.angle_alpha   90.00
_cell.angle_beta   90.00
_cell.angle_gamma   90.00
#
_symmetry.space_group_name_H-M   'P 1'
#
loop_
_entity.id
_entity.type
_entity.pdbx_description
1 polymer ?
#
loop_
_entity_poly.entity_id
_entity_poly.type
_entity_poly.pdbx_seq_one_letter_code
_entity_poly.pdbx_strand_id
1 'polypeptide(L)'
;MFKFSLLENSVRNAKPCKLVVIFGGFDLVDVKCRQVVMTLALALSTTQISKLFLFSRTVCKSEIQDAFHTIAFELIGFDEQQQLEFLRKYWKRNNREMDDAKLDSFARRTLSRFRAWWKYSITENPLLIKMIAEIEEEQLNHLGHRELDDETAVVAAKCSFLDVYEKFVANKFRTYLKKQFR
;
A
#
# COMPACT_ATOMS: atom_id res chain seq x y z
N MET A 1 -1.59 -16.49 -20.39
CA MET A 1 -0.65 -17.60 -20.65
C MET A 1 0.63 -17.31 -19.88
N PHE A 2 0.87 -18.02 -18.76
CA PHE A 2 2.09 -17.86 -17.97
C PHE A 2 3.27 -18.46 -18.74
N LYS A 3 4.33 -17.68 -19.01
CA LYS A 3 5.54 -18.19 -19.68
C LYS A 3 6.39 -18.95 -18.66
N PHE A 4 6.41 -20.27 -18.76
CA PHE A 4 7.28 -21.16 -18.00
C PHE A 4 8.72 -21.21 -18.54
N SER A 5 9.13 -20.29 -19.40
CA SER A 5 10.42 -20.35 -20.10
C SER A 5 11.62 -20.45 -19.17
N LEU A 6 11.56 -19.86 -17.98
CA LEU A 6 12.62 -19.99 -16.97
C LEU A 6 12.65 -21.39 -16.33
N LEU A 7 11.49 -21.99 -16.09
CA LEU A 7 11.36 -23.35 -15.59
C LEU A 7 11.79 -24.37 -16.65
N GLU A 8 11.32 -24.20 -17.89
CA GLU A 8 11.73 -25.02 -19.04
C GLU A 8 13.24 -24.96 -19.26
N ASN A 9 13.84 -23.77 -19.19
CA ASN A 9 15.28 -23.59 -19.36
C ASN A 9 16.08 -24.20 -18.19
N SER A 10 15.53 -24.16 -16.98
CA SER A 10 16.13 -24.81 -15.80
C SER A 10 16.12 -26.34 -15.94
N VAL A 11 14.98 -26.92 -16.33
CA VAL A 11 14.83 -28.36 -16.59
C VAL A 11 15.75 -28.81 -17.73
N ARG A 12 15.76 -28.07 -18.85
CA ARG A 12 16.57 -28.42 -20.04
C ARG A 12 18.07 -28.36 -19.79
N ASN A 13 18.55 -27.43 -18.97
CA ASN A 13 19.99 -27.22 -18.77
C ASN A 13 20.49 -27.74 -17.41
N ALA A 14 19.68 -28.52 -16.69
CA ALA A 14 20.00 -29.03 -15.35
C ALA A 14 20.50 -27.94 -14.39
N LYS A 15 20.02 -26.70 -14.54
CA LYS A 15 20.38 -25.58 -13.66
C LYS A 15 19.38 -25.53 -12.51
N PRO A 16 19.82 -25.56 -11.24
CA PRO A 16 18.92 -25.41 -10.10
C PRO A 16 18.16 -24.08 -10.19
N CYS A 17 16.82 -24.13 -10.15
CA CYS A 17 15.97 -22.95 -10.09
C CYS A 17 15.27 -22.91 -8.73
N LYS A 18 15.36 -21.77 -8.04
CA LYS A 18 14.60 -21.55 -6.80
C LYS A 18 13.22 -21.03 -7.17
N LEU A 19 12.20 -21.87 -7.01
CA LEU A 19 10.82 -21.46 -7.19
C LEU A 19 10.28 -20.87 -5.88
N VAL A 20 9.63 -19.71 -5.98
CA VAL A 20 8.87 -19.09 -4.89
C VAL A 20 7.42 -18.95 -5.35
N VAL A 21 6.49 -19.40 -4.51
CA VAL A 21 5.06 -19.33 -4.82
C VAL A 21 4.39 -18.34 -3.87
N ILE A 22 3.52 -17.50 -4.42
CA ILE A 22 2.76 -16.49 -3.67
C ILE A 22 1.28 -16.63 -4.01
N PHE A 23 0.46 -16.95 -3.02
CA PHE A 23 -0.99 -16.88 -3.09
C PHE A 23 -1.44 -15.55 -2.49
N GLY A 24 -1.95 -14.65 -3.33
CA GLY A 24 -2.43 -13.32 -2.92
C GLY A 24 -3.94 -13.31 -2.69
N GLY A 25 -4.38 -12.85 -1.51
CA GLY A 25 -5.80 -12.60 -1.23
C GLY A 25 -6.62 -13.87 -1.04
N PHE A 26 -6.17 -14.77 -0.15
CA PHE A 26 -6.88 -16.01 0.18
C PHE A 26 -8.31 -15.76 0.69
N ASP A 27 -8.54 -14.66 1.41
CA ASP A 27 -9.85 -14.24 1.89
C ASP A 27 -10.82 -13.79 0.78
N LEU A 28 -10.33 -13.56 -0.46
CA LEU A 28 -11.15 -13.06 -1.56
C LEU A 28 -11.92 -14.16 -2.29
N VAL A 29 -11.60 -15.43 -2.05
CA VAL A 29 -12.26 -16.57 -2.68
C VAL A 29 -13.21 -17.26 -1.70
N ASP A 30 -14.22 -17.95 -2.24
CA ASP A 30 -15.19 -18.66 -1.43
C ASP A 30 -14.58 -19.83 -0.65
N VAL A 31 -15.35 -20.41 0.27
CA VAL A 31 -14.90 -21.52 1.14
C VAL A 31 -14.39 -22.73 0.34
N LYS A 32 -15.04 -23.10 -0.76
CA LYS A 32 -14.64 -24.27 -1.57
C LYS A 32 -13.32 -23.98 -2.28
N CYS A 33 -13.19 -22.79 -2.86
CA CYS A 33 -11.95 -22.34 -3.48
C CYS A 33 -10.80 -22.27 -2.46
N ARG A 34 -11.07 -21.79 -1.24
CA ARG A 34 -10.10 -21.76 -0.15
C ARG A 34 -9.58 -23.16 0.18
N GLN A 35 -10.46 -24.16 0.32
CA GLN A 35 -10.05 -25.54 0.55
C GLN A 35 -9.12 -26.06 -0.57
N VAL A 36 -9.45 -25.79 -1.83
CA VAL A 36 -8.59 -26.16 -2.97
C VAL A 36 -7.23 -25.47 -2.89
N VAL A 37 -7.19 -24.17 -2.57
CA VAL A 37 -5.93 -23.42 -2.39
C VAL A 37 -5.09 -24.00 -1.26
N MET A 38 -5.71 -24.38 -0.14
CA MET A 38 -5.02 -25.00 1.00
C MET A 38 -4.42 -26.36 0.62
N THR A 39 -5.19 -27.21 -0.05
CA THR A 39 -4.71 -28.51 -0.55
C THR A 39 -3.54 -28.33 -1.52
N LEU A 40 -3.65 -27.38 -2.44
CA LEU A 40 -2.58 -27.07 -3.40
C LEU A 40 -1.32 -26.55 -2.68
N ALA A 41 -1.48 -25.62 -1.75
CA ALA A 41 -0.35 -25.07 -1.00
C ALA A 41 0.35 -26.13 -0.13
N LEU A 42 -0.41 -27.04 0.50
CA LEU A 42 0.16 -28.19 1.22
C LEU A 42 0.94 -29.11 0.29
N ALA A 43 0.36 -29.49 -0.85
CA ALA A 43 1.04 -30.32 -1.83
C ALA A 43 2.32 -29.65 -2.38
N LEU A 44 2.30 -28.34 -2.59
CA LEU A 44 3.47 -27.57 -3.02
C LEU A 44 4.54 -27.48 -1.93
N SER A 45 4.14 -27.41 -0.66
CA SER A 45 5.07 -27.36 0.47
C SER A 45 5.91 -28.63 0.63
N THR A 46 5.45 -29.75 0.08
CA THR A 46 6.19 -31.03 0.05
C THR A 46 7.08 -31.19 -1.18
N THR A 47 7.20 -30.15 -2.03
CA THR A 47 8.06 -30.16 -3.23
C THR A 47 9.37 -29.41 -3.00
N GLN A 48 10.22 -29.29 -4.03
CA GLN A 48 11.47 -28.51 -3.97
C GLN A 48 11.28 -26.98 -4.08
N ILE A 49 10.07 -26.47 -3.82
CA ILE A 49 9.82 -25.03 -3.76
C ILE A 49 10.63 -24.43 -2.60
N SER A 50 11.32 -23.32 -2.89
CA SER A 50 12.18 -22.68 -1.90
C SER A 50 11.38 -21.95 -0.82
N LYS A 51 10.27 -21.30 -1.19
CA LYS A 51 9.39 -20.57 -0.28
C LYS A 51 7.95 -20.53 -0.80
N LEU A 52 7.01 -20.57 0.13
CA LEU A 52 5.58 -20.40 -0.13
C LEU A 52 5.06 -19.28 0.78
N PHE A 53 4.37 -18.30 0.19
CA PHE A 53 3.69 -17.24 0.92
C PHE A 53 2.21 -17.28 0.62
N LEU A 54 1.39 -17.14 1.66
CA LEU A 54 -0.06 -17.02 1.55
C LEU A 54 -0.46 -15.73 2.27
N PHE A 55 -1.00 -14.79 1.50
CA PHE A 55 -1.50 -13.52 2.01
C PHE A 55 -3.01 -13.59 2.16
N SER A 56 -3.50 -13.19 3.33
CA SER A 56 -4.92 -13.13 3.66
C SER A 56 -5.19 -12.02 4.68
N ARG A 57 -6.46 -11.64 4.83
CA ARG A 57 -6.91 -10.89 6.01
C ARG A 57 -6.86 -11.76 7.28
N THR A 58 -6.77 -11.11 8.43
CA THR A 58 -6.67 -11.74 9.76
C THR A 58 -7.87 -12.64 10.10
N VAL A 59 -9.02 -12.46 9.46
CA VAL A 59 -10.20 -13.34 9.61
C VAL A 59 -9.91 -14.80 9.24
N CYS A 60 -8.97 -15.06 8.33
CA CYS A 60 -8.56 -16.42 7.95
C CYS A 60 -7.38 -16.95 8.77
N LYS A 61 -6.88 -16.19 9.77
CA LYS A 61 -5.62 -16.51 10.46
C LYS A 61 -5.65 -17.89 11.10
N SER A 62 -6.65 -18.18 11.94
CA SER A 62 -6.76 -19.47 12.63
C SER A 62 -6.84 -20.63 11.64
N GLU A 63 -7.71 -20.52 10.63
CA GLU A 63 -7.85 -21.53 9.57
C GLU A 63 -6.51 -21.86 8.88
N ILE A 64 -5.72 -20.82 8.55
CA ILE A 64 -4.41 -21.00 7.92
C ILE A 64 -3.41 -21.63 8.89
N GLN A 65 -3.34 -21.13 10.13
CA GLN A 65 -2.39 -21.62 11.12
C GLN A 65 -2.66 -23.08 11.50
N ASP A 66 -3.93 -23.46 11.67
CA ASP A 66 -4.35 -24.81 12.02
C ASP A 66 -4.00 -25.80 10.92
N ALA A 67 -4.18 -25.41 9.66
CA ALA A 67 -3.93 -26.29 8.51
C ALA A 67 -2.44 -26.45 8.17
N PHE A 68 -1.62 -25.43 8.37
CA PHE A 68 -0.17 -25.49 8.08
C PHE A 68 0.71 -25.72 9.31
N HIS A 69 0.11 -25.79 10.50
CA HIS A 69 0.83 -25.88 11.79
C HIS A 69 1.96 -24.85 11.91
N THR A 70 1.67 -23.61 11.53
CA THR A 70 2.67 -22.53 11.46
C THR A 70 2.18 -21.24 12.10
N ILE A 71 3.10 -20.31 12.33
CA ILE A 71 2.80 -18.99 12.87
C ILE A 71 2.58 -18.02 11.72
N ALA A 72 1.41 -17.41 11.68
CA ALA A 72 1.12 -16.34 10.73
C ALA A 72 1.79 -15.04 11.19
N PHE A 73 2.54 -14.40 10.29
CA PHE A 73 3.05 -13.05 10.48
C PHE A 73 1.97 -12.03 10.12
N GLU A 74 1.89 -10.95 10.89
CA GLU A 74 0.97 -9.84 10.63
C GLU A 74 1.71 -8.64 10.07
N LEU A 75 1.15 -8.06 9.00
CA LEU A 75 1.60 -6.77 8.50
C LEU A 75 0.93 -5.68 9.34
N ILE A 76 1.74 -5.01 10.15
CA ILE A 76 1.29 -3.84 10.91
C ILE A 76 1.36 -2.58 10.05
N GLY A 77 0.60 -1.55 10.44
CA GLY A 77 0.66 -0.24 9.80
C GLY A 77 2.02 0.43 10.01
N PHE A 78 2.27 1.49 9.25
CA PHE A 78 3.46 2.29 9.38
C PHE A 78 3.53 2.98 10.74
N ASP A 79 4.71 3.00 11.35
CA ASP A 79 4.99 3.92 12.45
C ASP A 79 5.11 5.39 11.96
N GLU A 80 5.28 6.34 12.87
CA GLU A 80 5.40 7.76 12.51
C GLU A 80 6.55 8.06 11.56
N GLN A 81 7.71 7.47 11.81
CA GLN A 81 8.89 7.75 11.00
C GLN A 81 8.71 7.20 9.60
N GLN A 82 8.14 6.01 9.48
CA GLN A 82 7.77 5.37 8.22
C GLN A 82 6.69 6.17 7.48
N GLN A 83 5.71 6.73 8.19
CA GLN A 83 4.69 7.62 7.60
C GLN A 83 5.32 8.87 6.98
N LEU A 84 6.18 9.57 7.72
CA LEU A 84 6.89 10.75 7.24
C LEU A 84 7.82 10.42 6.06
N GLU A 85 8.56 9.32 6.17
CA GLU A 85 9.45 8.86 5.11
C GLU A 85 8.69 8.51 3.83
N PHE A 86 7.53 7.84 3.97
CA PHE A 86 6.66 7.54 2.85
C PHE A 86 6.23 8.81 2.12
N LEU A 87 5.72 9.81 2.85
CA LEU A 87 5.26 11.08 2.27
C LEU A 87 6.40 11.82 1.54
N ARG A 88 7.56 11.96 2.20
CA ARG A 88 8.74 12.61 1.59
C ARG A 88 9.17 11.89 0.31
N LYS A 89 9.30 10.55 0.35
CA LYS A 89 9.69 9.76 -0.82
C LYS A 89 8.65 9.81 -1.95
N TYR A 90 7.37 9.79 -1.60
CA TYR A 90 6.27 9.87 -2.55
C TYR A 90 6.33 11.18 -3.33
N TRP A 91 6.36 12.33 -2.62
CA TRP A 91 6.37 13.63 -3.28
C TRP A 91 7.69 13.94 -3.95
N LYS A 92 8.85 13.59 -3.39
CA LYS A 92 10.15 13.78 -4.05
C LYS A 92 10.23 13.05 -5.40
N ARG A 93 9.58 11.88 -5.51
CA ARG A 93 9.51 11.12 -6.76
C ARG A 93 8.66 11.84 -7.83
N ASN A 94 7.60 12.51 -7.42
CA ASN A 94 6.65 13.15 -8.33
C ASN A 94 6.94 14.64 -8.59
N ASN A 95 7.60 15.32 -7.66
CA ASN A 95 8.00 16.74 -7.69
C ASN A 95 9.49 16.88 -7.41
N ARG A 96 10.29 16.80 -8.48
CA ARG A 96 11.76 16.65 -8.41
C ARG A 96 12.53 17.88 -7.92
N GLU A 97 11.89 19.04 -7.88
CA GLU A 97 12.59 20.33 -7.64
C GLU A 97 12.38 20.91 -6.23
N MET A 98 11.63 20.24 -5.36
CA MET A 98 11.36 20.76 -4.02
C MET A 98 12.50 20.47 -3.05
N ASP A 99 12.87 21.49 -2.27
CA ASP A 99 13.84 21.39 -1.18
C ASP A 99 13.39 20.37 -0.10
N ASP A 100 14.37 19.63 0.44
CA ASP A 100 14.12 18.55 1.40
C ASP A 100 13.56 19.06 2.74
N ALA A 101 13.93 20.26 3.18
CA ALA A 101 13.38 20.84 4.42
C ALA A 101 11.93 21.28 4.24
N LYS A 102 11.58 21.85 3.07
CA LYS A 102 10.19 22.15 2.72
C LYS A 102 9.33 20.89 2.64
N LEU A 103 9.84 19.81 2.03
CA LEU A 103 9.16 18.52 1.99
C LEU A 103 8.94 17.93 3.39
N ASP A 104 9.93 18.01 4.28
CA ASP A 104 9.81 17.54 5.66
C ASP A 104 8.74 18.32 6.44
N SER A 105 8.78 19.65 6.34
CA SER A 105 7.78 20.52 6.98
C SER A 105 6.36 20.22 6.48
N PHE A 106 6.19 20.06 5.16
CA PHE A 106 4.90 19.73 4.57
C PHE A 106 4.41 18.32 4.96
N ALA A 107 5.31 17.34 5.04
CA ALA A 107 4.98 15.98 5.52
C ALA A 107 4.49 16.00 6.96
N ARG A 108 5.18 16.72 7.85
CA ARG A 108 4.78 16.85 9.26
C ARG A 108 3.44 17.55 9.41
N ARG A 109 3.21 18.66 8.69
CA ARG A 109 1.94 19.39 8.72
C ARG A 109 0.79 18.54 8.19
N THR A 110 1.03 17.78 7.12
CA THR A 110 0.04 16.84 6.59
C THR A 110 -0.29 15.79 7.65
N LEU A 111 0.73 15.18 8.24
CA LEU A 111 0.54 14.10 9.21
C LEU A 111 -0.19 14.58 10.47
N SER A 112 0.20 15.74 11.02
CA SER A 112 -0.45 16.31 12.20
C SER A 112 -1.93 16.61 11.96
N ARG A 113 -2.25 17.14 10.77
CA ARG A 113 -3.63 17.42 10.37
C ARG A 113 -4.49 16.14 10.36
N PHE A 114 -4.01 15.05 9.77
CA PHE A 114 -4.77 13.80 9.71
C PHE A 114 -4.74 12.97 11.00
N ARG A 115 -3.75 13.18 11.89
CA ARG A 115 -3.66 12.52 13.20
C ARG A 115 -4.54 13.15 14.26
N ALA A 116 -4.64 14.48 14.28
CA ALA A 116 -5.41 15.20 15.29
C ALA A 116 -6.92 14.87 15.28
N TRP A 117 -7.39 14.15 14.26
CA TRP A 117 -8.82 14.03 13.96
C TRP A 117 -9.43 12.64 14.20
N TRP A 118 -8.63 11.62 14.59
CA TRP A 118 -9.17 10.30 14.91
C TRP A 118 -8.45 9.60 16.07
N LYS A 119 -9.18 8.76 16.80
CA LYS A 119 -8.67 7.93 17.91
C LYS A 119 -7.74 6.80 17.44
N TYR A 120 -7.78 6.47 16.14
CA TYR A 120 -6.95 5.47 15.48
C TYR A 120 -6.29 6.11 14.24
N SER A 121 -4.97 6.06 14.12
CA SER A 121 -4.29 6.82 13.07
C SER A 121 -4.52 6.19 11.71
N ILE A 122 -5.43 6.76 10.89
CA ILE A 122 -5.70 6.30 9.52
C ILE A 122 -4.44 6.33 8.64
N THR A 123 -3.46 7.16 8.99
CA THR A 123 -2.20 7.31 8.25
C THR A 123 -1.23 6.15 8.46
N GLU A 124 -1.47 5.28 9.45
CA GLU A 124 -0.71 4.04 9.61
C GLU A 124 -0.98 3.07 8.45
N ASN A 125 -2.18 3.12 7.84
CA ASN A 125 -2.49 2.26 6.71
C ASN A 125 -1.76 2.75 5.44
N PRO A 126 -0.89 1.94 4.82
CA PRO A 126 -0.12 2.35 3.64
C PRO A 126 -0.96 2.81 2.44
N LEU A 127 -2.17 2.27 2.28
CA LEU A 127 -3.09 2.67 1.22
C LEU A 127 -3.67 4.07 1.49
N LEU A 128 -4.09 4.33 2.73
CA LEU A 128 -4.70 5.61 3.09
C LEU A 128 -3.68 6.75 3.07
N ILE A 129 -2.47 6.54 3.61
CA ILE A 129 -1.43 7.57 3.53
C ILE A 129 -1.02 7.86 2.09
N LYS A 130 -1.07 6.87 1.20
CA LYS A 130 -0.89 7.09 -0.24
C LYS A 130 -2.02 7.94 -0.84
N MET A 131 -3.27 7.66 -0.50
CA MET A 131 -4.41 8.47 -0.94
C MET A 131 -4.27 9.93 -0.47
N ILE A 132 -3.88 10.12 0.79
CA ILE A 132 -3.59 11.44 1.37
C ILE A 132 -2.46 12.12 0.59
N ALA A 133 -1.34 11.43 0.34
CA ALA A 133 -0.22 11.98 -0.42
C ALA A 133 -0.66 12.46 -1.82
N GLU A 134 -1.52 11.69 -2.49
CA GLU A 134 -2.10 12.04 -3.80
C GLU A 134 -3.06 13.23 -3.75
N ILE A 135 -3.88 13.34 -2.71
CA ILE A 135 -4.80 14.48 -2.53
C ILE A 135 -4.02 15.78 -2.30
N GLU A 136 -2.96 15.71 -1.48
CA GLU A 136 -2.17 16.88 -1.08
C GLU A 136 -1.12 17.29 -2.12
N GLU A 137 -0.86 16.45 -3.11
CA GLU A 137 0.11 16.72 -4.17
C GLU A 137 -0.21 17.99 -4.98
N GLU A 138 -1.50 18.28 -5.24
CA GLU A 138 -1.87 19.52 -5.92
C GLU A 138 -1.57 20.76 -5.04
N GLN A 139 -1.84 20.70 -3.73
CA GLN A 139 -1.50 21.81 -2.81
C GLN A 139 0.01 22.02 -2.74
N LEU A 140 0.79 20.93 -2.76
CA LEU A 140 2.25 20.97 -2.79
C LEU A 140 2.78 21.67 -4.04
N ASN A 141 2.16 21.46 -5.21
CA ASN A 141 2.53 22.12 -6.46
C ASN A 141 2.25 23.64 -6.40
N HIS A 142 1.20 24.06 -5.70
CA HIS A 142 0.89 25.48 -5.52
C HIS A 142 1.82 26.17 -4.51
N LEU A 143 2.35 25.44 -3.53
CA LEU A 143 3.35 25.91 -2.54
C LEU A 143 4.72 26.25 -3.14
N GLY A 144 5.06 25.73 -4.32
CA GLY A 144 6.26 26.14 -5.06
C GLY A 144 6.28 27.63 -5.45
N HIS A 145 5.12 28.31 -5.41
CA HIS A 145 4.94 29.68 -5.89
C HIS A 145 4.46 30.70 -4.84
N ARG A 146 4.19 30.30 -3.59
CA ARG A 146 3.82 31.21 -2.49
C ARG A 146 4.46 30.78 -1.19
N GLU A 147 5.01 31.74 -0.45
CA GLU A 147 5.38 31.55 0.94
C GLU A 147 4.17 31.10 1.77
N LEU A 148 4.42 30.21 2.71
CA LEU A 148 3.42 29.70 3.65
C LEU A 148 2.98 30.85 4.54
N ASP A 149 1.92 31.55 4.14
CA ASP A 149 1.27 32.51 5.02
C ASP A 149 0.59 31.72 6.16
N ASP A 150 1.02 32.00 7.39
CA ASP A 150 0.67 31.28 8.61
C ASP A 150 -0.80 31.49 9.03
N GLU A 151 -1.54 32.32 8.27
CA GLU A 151 -2.85 32.86 8.62
C GLU A 151 -4.05 32.22 7.91
N THR A 152 -3.85 31.20 7.08
CA THR A 152 -4.97 30.31 6.67
C THR A 152 -4.95 29.02 7.49
N ALA A 153 -5.00 29.20 8.82
CA ALA A 153 -5.67 28.26 9.70
C ALA A 153 -7.17 28.26 9.36
N VAL A 154 -7.52 27.81 8.15
CA VAL A 154 -8.88 27.35 7.86
C VAL A 154 -9.12 26.28 8.91
N VAL A 155 -10.01 26.57 9.85
CA VAL A 155 -10.57 25.66 10.84
C VAL A 155 -10.94 24.39 10.10
N ALA A 156 -10.01 23.46 10.10
CA ALA A 156 -10.00 22.40 9.13
C ALA A 156 -11.00 21.36 9.65
N ALA A 157 -12.16 21.33 9.00
CA ALA A 157 -13.24 20.43 9.30
C ALA A 157 -12.71 18.99 9.46
N LYS A 158 -13.25 18.27 10.44
CA LYS A 158 -12.92 16.86 10.74
C LYS A 158 -12.86 16.07 9.42
N CYS A 159 -11.70 15.50 9.08
CA CYS A 159 -11.56 14.64 7.90
C CYS A 159 -11.60 13.18 8.37
N SER A 160 -12.76 12.57 8.23
CA SER A 160 -13.01 11.16 8.45
C SER A 160 -12.33 10.29 7.39
N PHE A 161 -12.31 8.98 7.63
CA PHE A 161 -11.95 8.00 6.60
C PHE A 161 -12.75 8.21 5.31
N LEU A 162 -14.06 8.45 5.41
CA LEU A 162 -14.92 8.68 4.24
C LEU A 162 -14.48 9.93 3.46
N ASP A 163 -14.14 11.01 4.16
CA ASP A 163 -13.66 12.23 3.52
C ASP A 163 -12.37 12.01 2.72
N VAL A 164 -11.46 11.15 3.20
CA VAL A 164 -10.26 10.76 2.43
C VAL A 164 -10.65 10.04 1.14
N TYR A 165 -11.61 9.11 1.19
CA TYR A 165 -12.08 8.43 -0.01
C TYR A 165 -12.76 9.39 -0.99
N GLU A 166 -13.67 10.24 -0.51
CA GLU A 166 -14.38 11.21 -1.34
C GLU A 166 -13.42 12.17 -2.03
N LYS A 167 -12.48 12.76 -1.27
CA LYS A 167 -11.44 13.64 -1.83
C LYS A 167 -10.54 12.90 -2.82
N PHE A 168 -10.18 11.65 -2.53
CA PHE A 168 -9.37 10.83 -3.43
C PHE A 168 -10.10 10.56 -4.76
N VAL A 169 -11.37 10.15 -4.70
CA VAL A 169 -12.21 9.90 -5.88
C VAL A 169 -12.37 11.19 -6.70
N ALA A 170 -12.68 12.32 -6.05
CA ALA A 170 -12.78 13.61 -6.70
C ALA A 170 -11.46 14.01 -7.40
N ASN A 171 -10.31 13.77 -6.76
CA ASN A 171 -9.00 14.03 -7.33
C ASN A 171 -8.71 13.13 -8.56
N LYS A 172 -9.06 11.84 -8.48
CA LYS A 172 -8.95 10.91 -9.61
C LYS A 172 -9.81 11.32 -10.79
N PHE A 173 -11.05 11.71 -10.54
CA PHE A 173 -11.96 12.19 -11.58
C PHE A 173 -11.42 13.45 -12.27
N ARG A 174 -10.94 14.42 -11.50
CA ARG A 174 -10.29 15.64 -12.02
C ARG A 174 -9.07 15.32 -12.89
N THR A 175 -8.22 14.40 -12.43
CA THR A 175 -7.04 13.94 -13.19
C THR A 175 -7.43 13.25 -14.50
N TYR A 176 -8.49 12.44 -14.48
CA TYR A 176 -9.03 11.80 -15.68
C TYR A 176 -9.52 12.84 -16.70
N LEU A 177 -10.32 13.82 -16.27
CA LEU A 177 -10.79 14.90 -17.15
C LEU A 177 -9.63 15.69 -17.77
N LYS A 178 -8.63 16.08 -16.96
CA LYS A 178 -7.42 16.79 -17.45
C LYS A 178 -6.65 16.00 -18.53
N LYS A 179 -6.76 14.66 -18.54
CA LYS A 179 -6.09 13.79 -19.54
C LYS A 179 -6.91 13.58 -20.80
N GLN A 180 -8.24 13.65 -20.74
CA GLN A 180 -9.10 13.50 -21.92
C GLN A 180 -9.24 14.77 -22.74
N PHE A 181 -9.10 15.94 -22.12
CA PHE A 181 -9.21 17.26 -22.76
C PHE A 181 -7.84 17.94 -22.96
N ARG A 182 -6.77 17.15 -23.04
CA ARG A 182 -5.43 17.56 -23.49
C ARG A 182 -5.14 16.90 -24.84
#